data_AF-A0A946EJA3-F1
#
_entry.id   AF-A0A946EJA3-F1
#
_cell.length_a   1.000
_cell.length_b   1.000
_cell.length_c   1.000
_cell.angle_alpha   90.00
_cell.angle_beta   90.00
_cell.angle_gamma   90.00
#
_symmetry.space_group_name_H-M   'P 1'
#
loop_
_entity.id
_entity.type
_entity.pdbx_description
1 polymer ?
#
loop_
_entity_poly.entity_id
_entity_poly.type
_entity_poly.pdbx_seq_one_letter_code
_entity_poly.pdbx_strand_id
1 'polypeptide(L)'
;MNTKPIIGSWYGSTEIPSIFEVVAYSDVDNSYEIQLFEGEIAELDEDNWDEMSIYEVSQPEDWSGALEIPTEDLIEYLDCYRAQGDAEYEVANMIEENFKC
;
A
#
# COMPACT_ATOMS: atom_id res chain seq x y z
N MET A 1 -8.42 22.10 5.96
CA MET A 1 -8.18 21.75 4.55
C MET A 1 -6.77 21.25 4.46
N ASN A 2 -6.67 19.94 4.61
CA ASN A 2 -5.43 19.22 4.49
C ASN A 2 -5.07 19.10 3.01
N THR A 3 -3.80 18.88 2.73
CA THR A 3 -3.38 18.52 1.38
C THR A 3 -3.85 17.10 1.07
N LYS A 4 -4.12 16.79 -0.20
CA LYS A 4 -4.40 15.41 -0.60
C LYS A 4 -3.23 14.50 -0.19
N PRO A 5 -3.51 13.30 0.36
CA PRO A 5 -2.47 12.36 0.74
C PRO A 5 -1.72 11.86 -0.48
N ILE A 6 -0.50 11.41 -0.23
CA ILE A 6 0.32 10.68 -1.18
C ILE A 6 0.15 9.19 -0.87
N ILE A 7 -0.29 8.43 -1.87
CA ILE A 7 -0.37 6.97 -1.77
C ILE A 7 1.04 6.41 -1.55
N GLY A 8 1.20 5.50 -0.60
CA GLY A 8 2.47 4.94 -0.14
C GLY A 8 3.18 5.77 0.94
N SER A 9 2.54 6.83 1.45
CA SER A 9 3.11 7.67 2.51
C SER A 9 2.42 7.44 3.85
N TRP A 10 3.20 7.62 4.91
CA TRP A 10 2.78 7.42 6.28
C TRP A 10 2.35 8.73 6.92
N TYR A 11 1.27 8.66 7.71
CA TYR A 11 0.66 9.78 8.37
C TYR A 11 0.33 9.46 9.83
N GLY A 12 0.39 10.48 10.67
CA GLY A 12 -0.10 10.46 12.05
C GLY A 12 -1.25 11.44 12.22
N SER A 13 -2.13 11.17 13.19
CA SER A 13 -3.22 12.06 13.58
C SER A 13 -3.27 12.23 15.11
N THR A 14 -3.91 13.31 15.57
CA THR A 14 -4.26 13.44 17.00
C THR A 14 -5.50 12.64 17.39
N GLU A 15 -6.27 12.18 16.40
CA GLU A 15 -7.54 11.45 16.61
C GLU A 15 -7.36 9.94 16.57
N ILE A 16 -6.40 9.46 15.77
CA ILE A 16 -6.02 8.06 15.71
C ILE A 16 -4.76 7.87 16.55
N PRO A 17 -4.77 7.01 17.59
CA PRO A 17 -3.62 6.80 18.48
C PRO A 17 -2.50 5.95 17.84
N SER A 18 -2.43 5.91 16.51
CA SER A 18 -1.48 5.13 15.73
C SER A 18 -1.17 5.84 14.42
N ILE A 19 -0.05 5.47 13.80
CA ILE A 19 0.32 5.89 12.45
C ILE A 19 -0.26 4.93 11.43
N PHE A 20 -0.49 5.43 10.22
CA PHE A 20 -1.09 4.67 9.15
C PHE A 20 -0.54 5.11 7.80
N GLU A 21 -0.53 4.19 6.84
CA GLU A 21 -0.16 4.43 5.46
C GLU A 21 -1.41 4.63 4.61
N VAL A 22 -1.38 5.55 3.66
CA VAL A 22 -2.44 5.63 2.64
C VAL A 22 -2.08 4.67 1.50
N VAL A 23 -2.85 3.60 1.31
CA VAL A 23 -2.53 2.55 0.32
C VAL A 23 -3.34 2.65 -0.96
N ALA A 24 -4.52 3.28 -0.91
CA ALA A 24 -5.34 3.52 -2.10
C ALA A 24 -6.31 4.70 -1.93
N TYR A 25 -6.95 5.08 -3.02
CA TYR A 25 -8.06 6.03 -3.05
C TYR A 25 -9.16 5.48 -3.96
N SER A 26 -10.40 5.49 -3.48
CA SER A 26 -11.59 5.12 -4.25
C SER A 26 -12.24 6.39 -4.81
N ASP A 27 -12.16 6.59 -6.13
CA ASP A 27 -12.91 7.66 -6.80
C ASP A 27 -14.44 7.46 -6.75
N VAL A 28 -14.89 6.22 -6.49
CA VAL A 28 -16.31 5.87 -6.45
C VAL A 28 -16.92 6.26 -5.10
N ASP A 29 -16.22 5.92 -4.03
CA ASP A 29 -16.68 6.13 -2.65
C ASP A 29 -16.16 7.45 -2.05
N ASN A 30 -15.22 8.10 -2.75
CA ASN A 30 -14.54 9.31 -2.31
C ASN A 30 -13.85 9.15 -0.95
N SER A 31 -13.16 8.02 -0.80
CA SER A 31 -12.50 7.60 0.44
C SER A 31 -11.09 7.10 0.17
N TYR A 32 -10.23 7.27 1.17
CA TYR A 32 -8.88 6.74 1.21
C TYR A 32 -8.88 5.39 1.92
N GLU A 33 -8.15 4.42 1.37
CA GLU A 33 -7.87 3.16 2.04
C GLU A 33 -6.55 3.33 2.80
N ILE A 34 -6.56 3.09 4.10
CA ILE A 34 -5.42 3.25 4.99
C ILE A 34 -5.04 1.91 5.62
N GLN A 35 -3.74 1.64 5.71
CA GLN A 35 -3.18 0.52 6.46
C GLN A 35 -2.65 1.02 7.80
N LEU A 36 -3.21 0.51 8.90
CA LEU A 36 -2.67 0.74 10.23
C LEU A 36 -1.35 -0.02 10.41
N PHE A 37 -0.51 0.45 11.35
CA PHE A 37 0.74 -0.24 11.69
C PHE A 37 0.56 -1.73 12.04
N GLU A 38 -0.60 -2.12 12.60
CA GLU A 38 -0.92 -3.51 12.96
C GLU A 38 -1.29 -4.38 11.74
N GLY A 39 -1.37 -3.81 10.54
CA GLY A 39 -1.74 -4.49 9.30
C GLY A 39 -3.24 -4.51 9.00
N GLU A 40 -4.07 -3.88 9.83
CA GLU A 40 -5.49 -3.69 9.55
C GLU A 40 -5.68 -2.65 8.44
N ILE A 41 -6.53 -2.97 7.48
CA ILE A 41 -6.98 -2.05 6.43
C ILE A 41 -8.29 -1.39 6.88
N ALA A 42 -8.31 -0.06 6.84
CA ALA A 42 -9.48 0.74 7.18
C ALA A 42 -9.78 1.76 6.07
N GLU A 43 -11.03 2.19 6.00
CA GLU A 43 -11.49 3.22 5.08
C GLU A 43 -11.60 4.56 5.80
N LEU A 44 -11.16 5.63 5.15
CA LEU A 44 -11.17 7.00 5.65
C LEU A 44 -11.75 7.96 4.60
N ASP A 45 -12.95 8.47 4.86
CA ASP A 45 -13.62 9.43 3.99
C ASP A 45 -12.78 10.71 3.74
N GLU A 46 -12.88 11.29 2.54
CA GLU A 46 -12.18 12.54 2.19
C GLU A 46 -12.56 13.70 3.13
N ASP A 47 -13.83 13.77 3.54
CA ASP A 47 -14.30 14.78 4.50
C ASP A 47 -13.60 14.62 5.87
N ASN A 48 -13.49 13.39 6.38
CA ASN A 48 -12.79 13.11 7.64
C ASN A 48 -11.30 13.45 7.51
N TRP A 49 -10.66 13.10 6.39
CA TRP A 49 -9.29 13.48 6.12
C TRP A 49 -9.08 14.99 6.25
N ASP A 50 -10.00 15.80 5.74
CA ASP A 50 -9.90 17.27 5.74
C ASP A 50 -10.16 17.92 7.11
N GLU A 51 -10.96 17.27 7.96
CA GLU A 51 -11.29 17.71 9.31
C GLU A 51 -10.23 17.29 10.34
N MET A 52 -9.57 16.17 10.12
CA MET A 52 -8.55 15.62 11.02
C MET A 52 -7.28 16.48 11.06
N SER A 53 -6.58 16.45 12.20
CA SER A 53 -5.24 17.05 12.31
C SER A 53 -4.18 16.04 11.93
N ILE A 54 -3.90 15.94 10.63
CA ILE A 54 -2.97 14.97 10.05
C ILE A 54 -1.60 15.60 9.76
N TYR A 55 -0.53 14.85 9.98
CA TYR A 55 0.84 15.23 9.61
C TYR A 55 1.59 14.02 9.04
N GLU A 56 2.44 14.27 8.05
CA GLU A 56 3.28 13.24 7.43
C GLU A 56 4.37 12.79 8.41
N VAL A 57 4.64 11.48 8.42
CA VAL A 57 5.69 10.86 9.23
C VAL A 57 6.54 9.94 8.37
N SER A 58 7.77 9.67 8.81
CA SER A 58 8.59 8.65 8.15
C SER A 58 7.97 7.27 8.37
N GLN A 59 8.05 6.42 7.35
CA GLN A 59 7.68 5.02 7.49
C GLN A 59 8.42 4.39 8.68
N PRO A 60 7.78 3.53 9.48
CA PRO A 60 8.47 2.78 10.53
C PRO A 60 9.42 1.75 9.91
N GLU A 61 10.28 1.10 10.72
CA GLU A 61 11.25 0.12 10.18
C GLU A 61 10.62 -1.26 9.90
N ASP A 62 9.48 -1.60 10.54
CA ASP A 62 8.92 -2.97 10.56
C ASP A 62 7.49 -3.12 9.99
N TRP A 63 6.93 -2.10 9.32
CA TRP A 63 5.54 -2.19 8.81
C TRP A 63 5.37 -3.13 7.62
N SER A 64 6.41 -3.28 6.79
CA SER A 64 6.39 -4.17 5.62
C SER A 64 6.71 -5.63 5.99
N GLY A 65 7.09 -5.90 7.24
CA GLY A 65 7.51 -7.23 7.69
C GLY A 65 6.44 -8.31 7.55
N ALA A 66 5.16 -7.93 7.44
CA ALA A 66 4.05 -8.85 7.18
C ALA A 66 3.93 -9.27 5.70
N LEU A 67 4.56 -8.55 4.76
CA LEU A 67 4.51 -8.78 3.31
C LEU A 67 5.87 -9.17 2.70
N GLU A 68 6.91 -9.43 3.51
CA GLU A 68 8.12 -10.07 3.01
C GLU A 68 7.84 -11.55 2.69
N ILE A 69 7.26 -11.81 1.52
CA ILE A 69 7.30 -13.15 0.92
C ILE A 69 8.77 -13.38 0.55
N PRO A 70 9.45 -14.39 1.13
CA PRO A 70 10.81 -14.71 0.74
C PRO A 70 10.87 -14.90 -0.78
N THR A 71 11.95 -14.43 -1.40
CA THR A 71 12.07 -14.46 -2.86
C THR A 71 11.97 -15.90 -3.41
N GLU A 72 12.42 -16.89 -2.62
CA GLU A 72 12.23 -18.32 -2.89
C GLU A 72 10.74 -18.74 -3.00
N ASP A 73 9.86 -18.27 -2.10
CA ASP A 73 8.43 -18.56 -2.13
C ASP A 73 7.73 -17.87 -3.31
N LEU A 74 8.18 -16.66 -3.69
CA LEU A 74 7.69 -15.95 -4.87
C LEU A 74 8.04 -16.70 -6.17
N ILE A 75 9.25 -17.27 -6.24
CA ILE A 75 9.70 -18.09 -7.37
C ILE A 75 8.87 -19.36 -7.48
N GLU A 76 8.62 -20.06 -6.37
CA GLU A 76 7.79 -21.28 -6.37
C GLU A 76 6.34 -21.01 -6.78
N TYR A 77 5.78 -19.87 -6.34
CA TYR A 77 4.46 -19.40 -6.78
C TYR A 77 4.45 -19.13 -8.30
N LEU A 78 5.43 -18.40 -8.82
CA LEU A 78 5.53 -18.07 -10.25
C LEU A 78 5.80 -19.30 -11.14
N ASP A 79 6.56 -20.28 -10.67
CA ASP A 79 6.82 -21.52 -11.40
C ASP A 79 5.54 -22.37 -11.55
N CYS A 80 4.62 -22.31 -10.57
CA CYS A 80 3.30 -22.93 -10.69
C CYS A 80 2.42 -22.25 -11.76
N TYR A 81 2.48 -20.92 -11.89
CA TYR A 81 1.76 -20.19 -12.96
C TYR A 81 2.37 -20.46 -14.34
N ARG A 82 3.70 -20.51 -14.45
CA ARG A 82 4.39 -20.84 -15.70
C ARG A 82 4.09 -22.26 -16.18
N ALA A 83 3.90 -23.20 -15.26
CA ALA A 83 3.59 -24.59 -15.59
C ALA A 83 2.16 -24.80 -16.13
N GLN A 84 1.24 -23.84 -15.94
CA GLN A 84 -0.15 -23.93 -16.43
C GLN A 84 -0.36 -23.47 -17.88
N GLY A 85 0.66 -22.94 -18.57
CA GLY A 85 0.66 -22.83 -20.03
C GLY A 85 -0.17 -21.70 -20.66
N ASP A 86 -0.74 -20.78 -19.88
CA ASP A 86 -1.55 -19.64 -20.39
C ASP A 86 -1.05 -18.28 -19.87
N ALA A 87 0.23 -17.97 -20.07
CA ALA A 87 0.80 -16.66 -19.71
C ALA A 87 1.23 -15.87 -20.95
N GLU A 88 0.29 -15.17 -21.60
CA GLU A 88 0.63 -14.10 -22.54
C GLU A 88 1.09 -12.85 -21.78
N TYR A 89 2.41 -12.63 -21.82
CA TYR A 89 3.10 -11.37 -22.12
C TYR A 89 2.95 -10.10 -21.23
N GLU A 90 2.17 -10.05 -20.15
CA GLU A 90 2.13 -8.79 -19.35
C GLU A 90 3.09 -8.74 -18.15
N VAL A 91 3.52 -9.88 -17.59
CA VAL A 91 4.35 -9.91 -16.36
C VAL A 91 5.81 -9.51 -16.62
N ALA A 92 6.33 -9.78 -17.82
CA ALA A 92 7.73 -9.47 -18.16
C ALA A 92 8.01 -7.96 -18.19
N ASN A 93 7.03 -7.15 -18.60
CA ASN A 93 7.19 -5.70 -18.65
C ASN A 93 7.17 -5.06 -17.25
N MET A 94 6.44 -5.63 -16.28
CA MET A 94 6.40 -5.08 -14.92
C MET A 94 7.74 -5.21 -14.18
N ILE A 95 8.53 -6.26 -14.46
CA ILE A 95 9.83 -6.47 -13.80
C ILE A 95 10.91 -5.58 -14.43
N GLU A 96 10.93 -5.42 -15.75
CA GLU A 96 11.97 -4.62 -16.44
C GLU A 96 11.80 -3.11 -16.28
N GLU A 97 10.59 -2.61 -16.00
CA GLU A 97 10.35 -1.17 -15.84
C GLU A 97 10.45 -0.67 -14.39
N ASN A 98 10.18 -1.53 -13.38
CA ASN A 98 10.25 -1.15 -11.97
C ASN A 98 11.59 -1.44 -11.27
N PHE A 99 12.51 -2.17 -11.92
CA PHE A 99 13.80 -2.54 -11.31
C PHE A 99 15.03 -2.21 -12.19
N LYS A 100 15.00 -1.10 -12.92
CA LYS A 100 16.22 -0.52 -13.50
C LYS A 100 17.00 0.25 -12.42
N CYS A 101 18.18 -0.26 -12.06
CA CYS A 101 19.23 0.48 -11.34
C CYS A 101 19.67 1.75 -12.08
#